data_AF-A0AAW8FMM7-F1
#
_entry.id   AF-A0AAW8FMM7-F1
#
_cell.length_a   1.000
_cell.length_b   1.000
_cell.length_c   1.000
_cell.angle_alpha   90.00
_cell.angle_beta   90.00
_cell.angle_gamma   90.00
#
_symmetry.space_group_name_H-M   'P 1'
#
loop_
_entity.id
_entity.type
_entity.pdbx_description
1 polymer ?
#
loop_
_entity_poly.entity_id
_entity_poly.type
_entity_poly.pdbx_seq_one_letter_code
_entity_poly.pdbx_strand_id
1 'polypeptide(L)'
;MKTAKSVCLAGTLTALAGMSIKDFTTAGLTLDQLYRQRGSDGRTWGQVLDTQKLGVNLGSYRITFPVLQYRGALDEVTPTATEDAVRTAYCAAGVRTGWKIYAGDHLLTDNQAVGDVVSWLGDRFAGRPARSDC
;
A
#
# COMPACT_ATOMS: atom_id res chain seq x y z
N MET A 1 -16.70 4.51 26.94
CA MET A 1 -16.06 3.87 25.77
C MET A 1 -15.04 4.84 25.20
N LYS A 2 -13.77 4.44 25.06
CA LYS A 2 -12.73 5.32 24.51
C LYS A 2 -13.02 5.57 23.03
N THR A 3 -13.03 6.83 22.59
CA THR A 3 -13.19 7.18 21.17
C THR A 3 -11.91 6.88 20.41
N ALA A 4 -11.97 6.71 19.08
CA ALA A 4 -10.78 6.52 18.24
C ALA A 4 -9.69 7.59 18.47
N LYS A 5 -10.09 8.82 18.85
CA LYS A 5 -9.19 9.92 19.20
C LYS A 5 -8.39 9.73 20.50
N SER A 6 -8.73 8.74 21.31
CA SER A 6 -8.15 8.51 22.65
C SER A 6 -7.35 7.21 22.74
N VAL A 7 -7.10 6.56 21.60
CA VAL A 7 -6.36 5.30 21.50
C VAL A 7 -5.27 5.43 20.42
N CYS A 8 -4.12 4.82 20.68
CA CYS A 8 -3.07 4.69 19.66
C CYS A 8 -3.49 3.68 18.58
N LEU A 9 -2.63 3.51 17.57
CA LEU A 9 -2.86 2.69 16.38
C LEU A 9 -3.57 1.34 16.65
N ALA A 10 -2.99 0.51 17.52
CA ALA A 10 -3.55 -0.80 17.86
C ALA A 10 -4.95 -0.71 18.48
N GLY A 11 -5.19 0.29 19.33
CA GLY A 11 -6.52 0.50 19.93
C GLY A 11 -7.54 1.05 18.93
N THR A 12 -7.10 1.78 17.90
CA THR A 12 -7.97 2.27 16.82
C THR A 12 -8.46 1.12 15.94
N LEU A 13 -7.56 0.21 15.53
CA LEU A 13 -7.92 -0.97 14.75
C LEU A 13 -9.01 -1.79 15.43
N THR A 14 -8.80 -2.14 16.71
CA THR A 14 -9.77 -2.92 17.47
C THR A 14 -11.11 -2.20 17.62
N ALA A 15 -11.09 -0.88 17.84
CA ALA A 15 -12.31 -0.10 18.07
C ALA A 15 -13.18 0.08 16.81
N LEU A 16 -12.58 -0.02 15.61
CA LEU A 16 -13.25 0.24 14.33
C LEU A 16 -13.37 -1.00 13.43
N ALA A 17 -12.97 -2.17 13.94
CA ALA A 17 -13.03 -3.43 13.20
C ALA A 17 -14.45 -3.71 12.66
N GLY A 18 -14.55 -3.94 11.35
CA GLY A 18 -15.81 -4.26 10.67
C GLY A 18 -16.74 -3.07 10.35
N MET A 19 -16.35 -1.83 10.67
CA MET A 19 -17.12 -0.64 10.31
C MET A 19 -17.01 -0.30 8.81
N SER A 20 -18.05 0.32 8.24
CA SER A 20 -18.08 0.69 6.83
C SER A 20 -17.72 2.16 6.62
N ILE A 21 -17.07 2.49 5.51
CA ILE A 21 -16.71 3.89 5.18
C ILE A 21 -17.93 4.83 5.16
N LYS A 22 -19.10 4.31 4.79
CA LYS A 22 -20.36 5.08 4.77
C LYS A 22 -20.68 5.68 6.14
N ASP A 23 -20.32 4.97 7.21
CA ASP A 23 -20.60 5.35 8.60
C ASP A 23 -19.75 6.57 9.03
N PHE A 24 -18.74 6.94 8.23
CA PHE A 24 -17.82 8.06 8.45
C PHE A 24 -17.97 9.18 7.42
N THR A 25 -18.94 9.10 6.51
CA THR A 25 -19.23 10.17 5.55
C THR A 25 -20.44 10.99 5.98
N THR A 26 -20.44 12.30 5.75
CA THR A 26 -21.55 13.20 6.14
C THR A 26 -22.88 12.86 5.45
N ALA A 27 -22.82 12.22 4.27
CA ALA A 27 -23.99 11.85 3.48
C ALA A 27 -24.21 10.33 3.35
N GLY A 28 -23.52 9.50 4.15
CA GLY A 28 -23.67 8.04 4.08
C GLY A 28 -23.22 7.42 2.75
N LEU A 29 -22.26 8.04 2.06
CA LEU A 29 -21.79 7.60 0.76
C LEU A 29 -21.00 6.30 0.86
N THR A 30 -21.32 5.35 0.00
CA THR A 30 -20.51 4.15 -0.23
C THR A 30 -19.23 4.49 -0.98
N LEU A 31 -18.26 3.57 -0.96
CA LEU A 31 -17.01 3.73 -1.72
C LEU A 31 -17.27 3.97 -3.23
N ASP A 32 -18.20 3.23 -3.83
CA ASP A 32 -18.58 3.40 -5.23
C ASP A 32 -19.19 4.78 -5.51
N GLN A 33 -19.97 5.32 -4.58
CA GLN A 33 -20.54 6.66 -4.69
C GLN A 33 -19.45 7.71 -4.59
N LEU A 34 -18.49 7.55 -3.67
CA LEU A 34 -17.32 8.42 -3.57
C LEU A 34 -16.50 8.42 -4.87
N TYR A 35 -16.29 7.25 -5.49
CA TYR A 35 -15.52 7.14 -6.73
C TYR A 35 -16.20 7.85 -7.92
N ARG A 36 -17.52 8.02 -7.88
CA ARG A 36 -18.29 8.74 -8.90
C ARG A 36 -18.41 10.25 -8.64
N GLN A 37 -18.07 10.73 -7.43
CA GLN A 37 -18.10 12.17 -7.12
C GLN A 37 -17.09 12.92 -7.98
N ARG A 38 -17.47 14.10 -8.46
CA ARG A 38 -16.64 14.96 -9.32
C ARG A 38 -15.97 16.07 -8.52
N GLY A 39 -14.70 16.34 -8.84
CA GLY A 39 -13.98 17.53 -8.37
C GLY A 39 -14.37 18.79 -9.14
N SER A 40 -13.83 19.94 -8.71
CA SER A 40 -14.00 21.23 -9.40
C SER A 40 -13.38 21.26 -10.81
N ASP A 41 -12.47 20.33 -11.11
CA ASP A 41 -11.85 20.13 -12.42
C ASP A 41 -12.65 19.18 -13.34
N GLY A 42 -13.82 18.72 -12.90
CA GLY A 42 -14.71 17.85 -13.65
C GLY A 42 -14.34 16.37 -13.65
N ARG A 43 -13.16 15.97 -13.14
CA ARG A 43 -12.78 14.55 -13.03
C ARG A 43 -13.52 13.87 -11.88
N THR A 44 -13.78 12.57 -11.99
CA THR A 44 -14.25 11.80 -10.83
C THR A 44 -13.08 11.42 -9.93
N TRP A 45 -13.35 11.18 -8.64
CA TRP A 45 -12.32 10.63 -7.74
C TRP A 45 -11.78 9.28 -8.22
N GLY A 46 -12.61 8.45 -8.85
CA GLY A 46 -12.14 7.22 -9.49
C GLY A 46 -11.10 7.48 -10.58
N GLN A 47 -11.33 8.48 -11.44
CA GLN A 47 -10.35 8.86 -12.47
C GLN A 47 -9.05 9.38 -11.85
N VAL A 48 -9.14 10.17 -10.78
CA VAL A 48 -7.95 10.66 -10.06
C VAL A 48 -7.17 9.48 -9.48
N LEU A 49 -7.82 8.57 -8.76
CA LEU A 49 -7.18 7.39 -8.17
C LEU A 49 -6.56 6.46 -9.23
N ASP A 50 -7.24 6.26 -10.36
CA ASP A 50 -6.73 5.45 -11.46
C ASP A 50 -5.41 5.98 -12.02
N THR A 51 -5.20 7.31 -12.03
CA THR A 51 -3.92 7.91 -12.46
C THR A 51 -2.77 7.67 -11.48
N GLN A 52 -3.05 7.25 -10.25
CA GLN A 52 -2.06 7.03 -9.20
C GLN A 52 -1.72 5.54 -8.99
N LYS A 53 -2.30 4.64 -9.80
CA LYS A 53 -2.03 3.21 -9.69
C LYS A 53 -0.56 2.91 -9.99
N LEU A 54 0.10 2.25 -9.03
CA LEU A 54 1.42 1.68 -9.22
C LEU A 54 1.30 0.31 -9.93
N GLY A 55 2.28 -0.03 -10.77
CA GLY A 55 2.34 -1.34 -11.46
C GLY A 55 1.34 -1.55 -12.59
N VAL A 56 0.39 -0.63 -12.81
CA VAL A 56 -0.49 -0.62 -13.98
C VAL A 56 0.05 0.40 -14.96
N ASN A 57 0.36 -0.03 -16.20
CA ASN A 57 0.91 0.84 -17.23
C ASN A 57 2.11 1.65 -16.71
N LEU A 58 3.23 0.99 -16.38
CA LEU A 58 4.50 1.61 -15.90
C LEU A 58 5.07 2.74 -16.79
N GLY A 59 4.35 3.14 -17.83
CA GLY A 59 4.60 4.32 -18.63
C GLY A 59 5.89 4.22 -19.40
N SER A 60 6.43 5.38 -19.79
CA SER A 60 7.74 5.54 -20.40
C SER A 60 8.88 5.54 -19.38
N TYR A 61 8.57 5.69 -18.08
CA TYR A 61 9.59 5.78 -17.04
C TYR A 61 10.03 4.38 -16.61
N ARG A 62 11.23 3.99 -17.05
CA ARG A 62 11.85 2.74 -16.59
C ARG A 62 12.39 2.92 -15.18
N ILE A 63 11.96 2.08 -14.25
CA ILE A 63 12.55 2.01 -12.90
C ILE A 63 13.97 1.46 -13.04
N THR A 64 14.98 2.32 -12.88
CA THR A 64 16.41 1.98 -13.04
C THR A 64 17.15 1.73 -11.74
N PHE A 65 16.44 1.74 -10.61
CA PHE A 65 16.99 1.50 -9.28
C PHE A 65 16.39 0.21 -8.68
N PRO A 66 17.09 -0.45 -7.74
CA PRO A 66 16.54 -1.61 -7.06
C PRO A 66 15.37 -1.23 -6.16
N VAL A 67 14.45 -2.16 -5.94
CA VAL A 67 13.24 -1.98 -5.14
C VAL A 67 13.18 -3.06 -4.05
N LEU A 68 12.73 -2.70 -2.85
CA LEU A 68 12.26 -3.66 -1.85
C LEU A 68 10.75 -3.50 -1.72
N GLN A 69 10.03 -4.60 -1.87
CA GLN A 69 8.60 -4.69 -1.64
C GLN A 69 8.34 -5.68 -0.49
N TYR A 70 7.33 -5.40 0.32
CA TYR A 70 6.88 -6.30 1.36
C TYR A 70 5.38 -6.19 1.56
N ARG A 71 4.78 -7.23 2.13
CA ARG A 71 3.39 -7.22 2.58
C ARG A 71 3.11 -8.18 3.73
N GLY A 72 1.96 -7.98 4.36
CA GLY A 72 1.41 -8.95 5.31
C GLY A 72 0.84 -10.18 4.59
N ALA A 73 0.91 -11.33 5.25
CA ALA A 73 0.22 -12.53 4.79
C ALA A 73 -1.31 -12.39 4.89
N LEU A 74 -1.78 -11.57 5.83
CA LEU A 74 -3.20 -11.37 6.17
C LEU A 74 -3.60 -9.89 6.05
N ASP A 75 -2.98 -9.15 5.14
CA ASP A 75 -3.28 -7.72 4.94
C ASP A 75 -4.76 -7.52 4.59
N GLU A 76 -5.43 -6.74 5.43
CA GLU A 76 -6.86 -6.45 5.40
C GLU A 76 -7.18 -5.08 4.79
N VAL A 77 -6.15 -4.25 4.57
CA VAL A 77 -6.29 -2.88 4.05
C VAL A 77 -5.93 -2.84 2.57
N THR A 78 -4.79 -3.41 2.23
CA THR A 78 -4.28 -3.50 0.86
C THR A 78 -4.52 -4.91 0.34
N PRO A 79 -5.31 -5.10 -0.73
CA PRO A 79 -5.55 -6.43 -1.26
C PRO A 79 -4.24 -7.07 -1.74
N THR A 80 -3.87 -8.21 -1.15
CA THR A 80 -2.62 -8.92 -1.44
C THR A 80 -2.43 -9.24 -2.92
N ALA A 81 -3.53 -9.55 -3.63
CA ALA A 81 -3.50 -9.78 -5.07
C ALA A 81 -3.03 -8.55 -5.88
N THR A 82 -3.30 -7.34 -5.40
CA THR A 82 -2.79 -6.10 -6.02
C THR A 82 -1.29 -6.00 -5.84
N GLU A 83 -0.78 -6.26 -4.64
CA GLU A 83 0.65 -6.20 -4.35
C GLU A 83 1.43 -7.27 -5.13
N ASP A 84 0.89 -8.48 -5.20
CA ASP A 84 1.44 -9.59 -5.98
C ASP A 84 1.45 -9.27 -7.50
N ALA A 85 0.42 -8.59 -8.01
CA ALA A 85 0.37 -8.13 -9.39
C ALA A 85 1.40 -7.03 -9.67
N VAL A 86 1.62 -6.09 -8.75
CA VAL A 86 2.67 -5.06 -8.88
C VAL A 86 4.05 -5.70 -8.88
N ARG A 87 4.32 -6.65 -7.98
CA ARG A 87 5.58 -7.43 -7.99
C ARG A 87 5.80 -8.10 -9.35
N THR A 88 4.77 -8.78 -9.86
CA THR A 88 4.83 -9.48 -11.15
C THR A 88 5.15 -8.52 -12.29
N ALA A 89 4.50 -7.35 -12.33
CA ALA A 89 4.77 -6.32 -13.33
C ALA A 89 6.22 -5.79 -13.24
N TYR A 90 6.76 -5.63 -12.03
CA TYR A 90 8.13 -5.18 -11.82
C TYR A 90 9.15 -6.23 -12.29
N CYS A 91 8.93 -7.51 -11.96
CA CYS A 91 9.78 -8.60 -12.44
C CYS A 91 9.75 -8.71 -13.98
N ALA A 92 8.56 -8.64 -14.59
CA ALA A 92 8.41 -8.69 -16.04
C ALA A 92 9.10 -7.51 -16.75
N ALA A 93 9.18 -6.35 -16.09
CA ALA A 93 9.89 -5.17 -16.57
C ALA A 93 11.41 -5.19 -16.30
N GLY A 94 11.95 -6.26 -15.69
CA GLY A 94 13.37 -6.40 -15.34
C GLY A 94 13.81 -5.51 -14.17
N VAL A 95 12.88 -5.04 -13.35
CA VAL A 95 13.19 -4.24 -12.16
C VAL A 95 13.77 -5.17 -11.08
N ARG A 96 14.98 -4.85 -10.61
CA ARG A 96 15.65 -5.60 -9.54
C ARG A 96 14.87 -5.45 -8.24
N THR A 97 14.03 -6.43 -7.91
CA THR A 97 13.09 -6.33 -6.80
C THR A 97 13.36 -7.45 -5.80
N GLY A 98 13.53 -7.09 -4.54
CA GLY A 98 13.46 -8.02 -3.42
C GLY A 98 12.04 -8.02 -2.84
N TRP A 99 11.55 -9.19 -2.47
CA TRP A 99 10.22 -9.38 -1.92
C TRP A 99 10.25 -10.12 -0.59
N LYS A 100 9.39 -9.71 0.36
CA LYS A 100 9.21 -10.43 1.63
C LYS A 100 7.75 -10.42 2.08
N ILE A 101 7.25 -11.58 2.49
CA ILE A 101 5.96 -11.73 3.14
C ILE A 101 6.19 -11.91 4.63
N TYR A 102 5.46 -11.15 5.44
CA TYR A 102 5.49 -11.22 6.89
C TYR A 102 4.25 -11.92 7.44
N ALA A 103 4.39 -12.64 8.55
CA ALA A 103 3.25 -13.23 9.25
C ALA A 103 2.54 -12.14 10.08
N GLY A 104 1.58 -11.46 9.46
CA GLY A 104 0.82 -10.38 10.09
C GLY A 104 -0.26 -9.78 9.18
N ASP A 105 -1.09 -8.94 9.80
CA ASP A 105 -2.01 -8.00 9.16
C ASP A 105 -1.24 -6.75 8.64
N HIS A 106 -1.96 -5.73 8.15
CA HIS A 106 -1.37 -4.53 7.58
C HIS A 106 -0.40 -3.82 8.56
N LEU A 107 -0.80 -3.64 9.82
CA LEU A 107 -0.05 -2.80 10.78
C LEU A 107 0.97 -3.58 11.60
N LEU A 108 0.68 -4.84 11.92
CA LEU A 108 1.68 -5.71 12.51
C LEU A 108 2.86 -5.88 11.53
N THR A 109 2.56 -6.01 10.24
CA THR A 109 3.61 -6.12 9.22
C THR A 109 4.43 -4.85 9.10
N ASP A 110 3.84 -3.66 9.15
CA ASP A 110 4.58 -2.39 9.14
C ASP A 110 5.64 -2.36 10.26
N ASN A 111 5.22 -2.68 11.49
CA ASN A 111 6.13 -2.72 12.63
C ASN A 111 7.20 -3.83 12.52
N GLN A 112 6.89 -4.97 11.91
CA GLN A 112 7.87 -6.03 11.65
C GLN A 112 8.86 -5.67 10.54
N ALA A 113 8.43 -4.94 9.52
CA ALA A 113 9.21 -4.63 8.33
C ALA A 113 10.14 -3.42 8.51
N VAL A 114 9.82 -2.48 9.40
CA VAL A 114 10.55 -1.21 9.54
C VAL A 114 12.07 -1.39 9.68
N GLY A 115 12.52 -2.35 10.49
CA GLY A 115 13.96 -2.62 10.69
C GLY A 115 14.65 -3.11 9.42
N ASP A 116 13.98 -4.01 8.68
CA ASP A 116 14.48 -4.56 7.42
C ASP A 116 14.52 -3.48 6.33
N VAL A 117 13.50 -2.62 6.26
CA VAL A 117 13.43 -1.50 5.30
C VAL A 117 14.54 -0.48 5.56
N VAL A 118 14.72 -0.05 6.82
CA VAL A 118 15.77 0.90 7.20
C VAL A 118 17.15 0.32 6.92
N SER A 119 17.37 -0.96 7.24
CA SER A 119 18.62 -1.66 6.93
C SER A 119 18.88 -1.74 5.42
N TRP A 120 17.87 -2.11 4.64
CA TRP A 120 17.97 -2.21 3.18
C TRP A 120 18.32 -0.86 2.53
N LEU A 121 17.69 0.22 2.99
CA LEU A 121 18.02 1.59 2.56
C LEU A 121 19.45 1.98 2.96
N GLY A 122 19.86 1.68 4.19
CA GLY A 122 21.23 1.89 4.66
C GLY A 122 22.27 1.20 3.77
N ASP A 123 22.00 -0.03 3.34
CA ASP A 123 22.83 -0.75 2.38
C ASP A 123 22.90 -0.06 1.01
N ARG A 124 21.80 0.58 0.54
CA ARG A 124 21.81 1.36 -0.72
C ARG A 124 22.72 2.57 -0.59
N PHE A 125 22.62 3.31 0.52
CA PHE A 125 23.46 4.47 0.77
C PHE A 125 24.95 4.10 0.94
N ALA A 126 25.23 2.91 1.47
CA ALA A 126 26.57 2.36 1.56
C ALA A 126 27.10 1.75 0.24
N GLY A 127 26.35 1.84 -0.85
CA GLY A 127 26.75 1.31 -2.17
C GLY A 127 26.79 -0.22 -2.25
N ARG A 128 26.22 -0.94 -1.28
CA ARG A 128 26.16 -2.42 -1.32
C ARG A 128 25.25 -2.86 -2.47
N PRO A 129 25.42 -4.03 -3.10
CA PRO A 129 24.49 -4.53 -4.11
C PRO A 129 23.12 -4.89 -3.51
N ALA A 130 22.02 -4.68 -4.24
CA ALA A 130 20.69 -5.12 -3.82
C ALA A 130 20.46 -6.56 -4.26
N ARG A 131 19.90 -7.39 -3.36
CA ARG A 131 19.39 -8.72 -3.73
C ARG A 131 18.08 -8.58 -4.50
N SER A 132 17.81 -9.57 -5.34
CA SER A 132 16.60 -9.67 -6.17
C SER A 132 16.07 -11.09 -6.07
N ASP A 133 14.76 -11.21 -6.01
CA ASP A 133 14.02 -12.46 -6.21
C ASP A 133 12.91 -12.31 -7.28
N CYS A 134 12.99 -11.23 -8.06
CA CYS A 134 12.90 -11.32 -9.51
C CYS A 134 14.23 -11.85 -10.06
#